data_AF-A0A963FZJ3-F1
#
_entry.id   AF-A0A963FZJ3-F1
#
_cell.length_a   1.000
_cell.length_b   1.000
_cell.length_c   1.000
_cell.angle_alpha   90.00
_cell.angle_beta   90.00
_cell.angle_gamma   90.00
#
_symmetry.space_group_name_H-M   'P 1'
#
loop_
_entity.id
_entity.type
_entity.pdbx_description
1 polymer ?
#
loop_
_entity_poly.entity_id
_entity_poly.type
_entity_poly.pdbx_seq_one_letter_code
_entity_poly.pdbx_strand_id
1 'polypeptide(L)'
;MIGHAVSRWLWLLLLLPVLAWGGQDCTAQRPTFDAFRRALALAAHTARELDVRGARVVVLARAGQDLAAYGLEYSHLGIAYCDDDALSGRGAWRVVHKLNPCGTTRGELYRQGLAEFFGDGLHRFVAGIDVLRPPLADTLPARLADDRWLAQLHEPRYSMLAYPWRTRYQQSNQWALETLARGLEPRVGDRRGAQRTLARLDYRPQVLRLPALTRLAARIGSRHIAFDDHPWHDRVAGRIATVTVESVFDWLQRSGHGDAPIRLRAPEPGRADGAHRVGAPDPAPRRRGDIVPMPVAAPGRSTTSRLQRPGRLQAKDQSRFAGISRTGSCTGPVAIRTVPAGSEWSIRATARSAFSATRPTAPKVGLIHTDALSRKRAWQR
;
A
#
# COMPACT_ATOMS: atom_id res chain seq x y z
N MET A 1 -12.33 -57.65 -52.50
CA MET A 1 -11.19 -57.81 -51.59
C MET A 1 -10.36 -56.54 -51.63
N ILE A 2 -10.17 -55.91 -50.46
CA ILE A 2 -9.15 -54.90 -50.12
C ILE A 2 -9.32 -53.55 -50.85
N GLY A 3 -9.56 -52.42 -50.22
CA GLY A 3 -9.39 -52.06 -48.82
C GLY A 3 -8.96 -50.60 -48.77
N HIS A 4 -9.85 -49.78 -48.24
CA HIS A 4 -9.77 -48.34 -47.99
C HIS A 4 -8.36 -47.81 -47.67
N ALA A 5 -7.82 -46.96 -48.55
CA ALA A 5 -6.57 -46.24 -48.30
C ALA A 5 -6.64 -44.76 -48.72
N VAL A 6 -7.77 -44.09 -48.47
CA VAL A 6 -7.85 -42.61 -48.57
C VAL A 6 -8.70 -42.07 -47.43
N SER A 7 -8.26 -42.28 -46.19
CA SER A 7 -8.84 -41.58 -45.04
C SER A 7 -7.92 -41.78 -43.84
N ARG A 8 -6.90 -40.92 -43.67
CA ARG A 8 -6.17 -40.78 -42.39
C ARG A 8 -5.12 -39.67 -42.28
N TRP A 9 -4.99 -38.75 -43.24
CA TRP A 9 -4.00 -37.68 -43.16
C TRP A 9 -4.60 -36.26 -43.17
N LEU A 10 -5.81 -36.08 -42.64
CA LEU A 10 -6.42 -34.76 -42.44
C LEU A 10 -7.06 -34.58 -41.06
N TRP A 11 -6.40 -35.10 -40.02
CA TRP A 11 -6.79 -34.87 -38.61
C TRP A 11 -5.59 -34.53 -37.73
N LEU A 12 -4.70 -33.66 -38.22
CA LEU A 12 -3.55 -33.21 -37.43
C LEU A 12 -3.25 -31.71 -37.65
N LEU A 13 -4.29 -30.88 -37.68
CA LEU A 13 -4.15 -29.43 -37.87
C LEU A 13 -5.10 -28.60 -37.00
N LEU A 14 -5.52 -29.10 -35.84
CA LEU A 14 -6.43 -28.35 -34.95
C LEU A 14 -6.24 -28.64 -33.46
N LEU A 15 -4.99 -28.67 -33.00
CA LEU A 15 -4.66 -28.47 -31.58
C LEU A 15 -3.36 -27.65 -31.49
N LEU A 16 -3.35 -26.46 -32.06
CA LEU A 16 -2.53 -25.39 -31.52
C LEU A 16 -3.25 -24.93 -30.25
N PRO A 17 -2.79 -25.27 -29.03
CA PRO A 17 -3.23 -24.51 -27.89
C PRO A 17 -2.71 -23.10 -28.16
N VAL A 18 -3.61 -22.17 -28.46
CA VAL A 18 -3.36 -20.78 -28.15
C VAL A 18 -3.19 -20.80 -26.64
N LEU A 19 -1.95 -20.94 -26.19
CA LEU A 19 -1.54 -20.56 -24.85
C LEU A 19 -1.73 -19.05 -24.81
N ALA A 20 -2.98 -18.63 -24.65
CA ALA A 20 -3.28 -17.31 -24.15
C ALA A 20 -2.61 -17.28 -22.77
N TRP A 21 -1.43 -16.67 -22.72
CA TRP A 21 -0.73 -16.31 -21.49
C TRP A 21 -1.62 -15.31 -20.72
N GLY A 22 -2.66 -15.85 -20.09
CA GLY A 22 -3.57 -15.15 -19.19
C GLY A 22 -3.12 -15.23 -17.73
N GLY A 23 -1.90 -15.69 -17.48
CA GLY A 23 -1.19 -15.40 -16.25
C GLY A 23 -0.33 -14.18 -16.52
N GLN A 24 -0.80 -12.99 -16.14
CA GLN A 24 0.11 -11.85 -16.14
C GLN A 24 1.19 -12.13 -15.10
N ASP A 25 2.35 -12.58 -15.59
CA ASP A 25 3.60 -12.35 -14.90
C ASP A 25 3.63 -10.86 -14.63
N CYS A 26 3.63 -10.50 -13.34
CA CYS A 26 3.86 -9.16 -12.87
C CYS A 26 5.27 -8.73 -13.30
N THR A 27 5.46 -8.43 -14.59
CA THR A 27 6.63 -7.76 -15.09
C THR A 27 6.55 -6.37 -14.49
N ALA A 28 7.50 -6.06 -13.60
CA ALA A 28 7.63 -4.73 -13.01
C ALA A 28 8.02 -3.75 -14.13
N GLN A 29 7.04 -3.33 -14.92
CA GLN A 29 7.22 -2.35 -15.97
C GLN A 29 7.44 -1.00 -15.30
N ARG A 30 8.55 -0.34 -15.66
CA ARG A 30 8.79 1.01 -15.19
C ARG A 30 7.69 1.91 -15.75
N PRO A 31 7.01 2.71 -14.91
CA PRO A 31 5.99 3.62 -15.39
C PRO A 31 6.60 4.59 -16.40
N THR A 32 5.82 4.94 -17.43
CA THR A 32 6.21 6.03 -18.34
C THR A 32 6.24 7.34 -17.58
N PHE A 33 7.00 8.32 -18.09
CA PHE A 33 7.04 9.65 -17.46
C PHE A 33 5.64 10.28 -17.37
N ASP A 34 4.81 10.14 -18.40
CA ASP A 34 3.44 10.66 -18.37
C ASP A 34 2.58 9.98 -17.30
N ALA A 35 2.65 8.64 -17.21
CA ALA A 35 1.93 7.89 -16.18
C ALA A 35 2.38 8.33 -14.77
N PHE A 36 3.69 8.47 -14.56
CA PHE A 36 4.23 8.95 -13.29
C PHE A 36 3.75 10.37 -12.95
N ARG A 37 3.80 11.30 -13.91
CA ARG A 37 3.32 12.68 -13.74
C ARG A 37 1.83 12.73 -13.38
N ARG A 38 1.00 11.92 -14.04
CA ARG A 38 -0.45 11.83 -13.76
C ARG A 38 -0.74 11.22 -12.40
N ALA A 39 0.02 10.21 -11.98
CA ALA A 39 -0.08 9.63 -10.64
C ALA A 39 0.27 10.66 -9.56
N LEU A 40 1.33 11.46 -9.75
CA LEU A 40 1.66 12.56 -8.84
C LEU A 40 0.59 13.65 -8.83
N ALA A 41 0.02 13.98 -9.98
CA ALA A 41 -1.08 14.95 -10.07
C ALA A 41 -2.32 14.46 -9.31
N LEU A 42 -2.67 13.17 -9.41
CA LEU A 42 -3.73 12.55 -8.64
C LEU A 42 -3.43 12.58 -7.14
N ALA A 43 -2.20 12.26 -6.74
CA ALA A 43 -1.77 12.30 -5.34
C ALA A 43 -1.91 13.71 -4.74
N ALA A 44 -1.43 14.73 -5.46
CA ALA A 44 -1.53 16.12 -5.05
C ALA A 44 -2.99 16.62 -5.01
N HIS A 45 -3.81 16.20 -5.98
CA HIS A 45 -5.25 16.51 -5.97
C HIS A 45 -5.93 15.86 -4.76
N THR A 46 -5.63 14.60 -4.49
CA THR A 46 -6.15 13.87 -3.33
C THR A 46 -5.79 14.58 -2.03
N ALA A 47 -4.52 14.97 -1.84
CA ALA A 47 -4.10 15.69 -0.64
C ALA A 47 -4.89 16.99 -0.41
N ARG A 48 -5.09 17.79 -1.47
CA ARG A 48 -5.87 19.04 -1.39
C ARG A 48 -7.33 18.78 -1.04
N GLU A 49 -7.96 17.79 -1.67
CA GLU A 49 -9.35 17.43 -1.37
C GLU A 49 -9.54 16.98 0.07
N LEU A 50 -8.61 16.18 0.59
CA LEU A 50 -8.65 15.74 1.99
C LEU A 50 -8.48 16.92 2.96
N ASP A 51 -7.59 17.85 2.65
CA ASP A 51 -7.36 19.05 3.45
C ASP A 51 -8.58 20.00 3.43
N VAL A 52 -9.18 20.23 2.26
CA VAL A 52 -10.40 21.06 2.11
C VAL A 52 -11.56 20.49 2.93
N ARG A 53 -11.66 19.16 3.02
CA ARG A 53 -12.69 18.47 3.79
C ARG A 53 -12.39 18.43 5.29
N GLY A 54 -11.21 18.86 5.72
CA GLY A 54 -10.76 18.69 7.11
C GLY A 54 -10.66 17.22 7.52
N ALA A 55 -10.47 16.31 6.56
CA ALA A 55 -10.43 14.88 6.83
C ALA A 55 -9.18 14.55 7.66
N ARG A 56 -9.32 13.58 8.57
CA ARG A 56 -8.20 13.09 9.41
C ARG A 56 -7.85 11.64 9.12
N VAL A 57 -8.83 10.86 8.66
CA VAL A 57 -8.64 9.48 8.21
C VAL A 57 -9.73 9.14 7.20
N VAL A 58 -9.33 8.43 6.15
CA VAL A 58 -10.20 8.01 5.04
C VAL A 58 -9.86 6.59 4.61
N VAL A 59 -10.83 5.90 4.02
CA VAL A 59 -10.52 4.77 3.15
C VAL A 59 -10.21 5.33 1.76
N LEU A 60 -9.02 5.01 1.26
CA LEU A 60 -8.50 5.50 0.00
C LEU A 60 -8.35 4.34 -0.98
N ALA A 61 -8.97 4.43 -2.15
CA ALA A 61 -8.96 3.43 -3.19
C ALA A 61 -8.26 3.89 -4.47
N ARG A 62 -7.70 2.94 -5.22
CA ARG A 62 -7.05 3.16 -6.52
C ARG A 62 -7.46 2.10 -7.55
N ALA A 63 -7.49 2.49 -8.82
CA ALA A 63 -7.75 1.61 -9.96
C ALA A 63 -6.43 1.14 -10.60
N GLY A 64 -5.77 0.16 -9.97
CA GLY A 64 -4.50 -0.41 -10.44
C GLY A 64 -4.64 -1.53 -11.47
N GLN A 65 -5.82 -2.13 -11.62
CA GLN A 65 -6.09 -3.21 -12.58
C GLN A 65 -7.41 -2.92 -13.30
N ASP A 66 -7.55 -3.44 -14.52
CA ASP A 66 -8.85 -3.45 -15.20
C ASP A 66 -9.72 -4.57 -14.65
N LEU A 67 -10.76 -4.20 -13.92
CA LEU A 67 -11.72 -5.12 -13.33
C LEU A 67 -13.14 -4.89 -13.87
N ALA A 68 -13.27 -4.17 -14.99
CA ALA A 68 -14.58 -3.83 -15.57
C ALA A 68 -15.40 -5.08 -15.92
N ALA A 69 -14.76 -6.17 -16.33
CA ALA A 69 -15.40 -7.46 -16.59
C ALA A 69 -16.12 -8.06 -15.35
N TYR A 70 -15.76 -7.59 -14.15
CA TYR A 70 -16.36 -8.01 -12.87
C TYR A 70 -17.27 -6.93 -12.26
N GLY A 71 -17.51 -5.82 -12.99
CA GLY A 71 -18.28 -4.68 -12.50
C GLY A 71 -17.58 -3.89 -11.39
N LEU A 72 -16.25 -3.97 -11.29
CA LEU A 72 -15.46 -3.25 -10.30
C LEU A 72 -14.65 -2.14 -10.96
N GLU A 73 -14.55 -1.00 -10.30
CA GLU A 73 -13.74 0.14 -10.74
C GLU A 73 -12.38 0.16 -10.03
N TYR A 74 -12.36 -0.20 -8.75
CA TYR A 74 -11.15 -0.11 -7.93
C TYR A 74 -10.59 -1.50 -7.63
N SER A 75 -9.28 -1.64 -7.72
CA SER A 75 -8.62 -2.92 -7.45
C SER A 75 -8.05 -3.01 -6.04
N HIS A 76 -7.74 -1.87 -5.42
CA HIS A 76 -7.02 -1.84 -4.16
C HIS A 76 -7.42 -0.65 -3.30
N LEU A 77 -7.49 -0.86 -1.98
CA LEU A 77 -7.64 0.19 -1.00
C LEU A 77 -6.58 0.14 0.11
N GLY A 78 -6.37 1.29 0.72
CA GLY A 78 -5.65 1.49 1.97
C GLY A 78 -6.43 2.38 2.91
N ILE A 79 -5.92 2.55 4.12
CA ILE A 79 -6.45 3.53 5.09
C ILE A 79 -5.45 4.68 5.13
N ALA A 80 -5.86 5.84 4.64
CA ALA A 80 -5.04 7.05 4.66
C ALA A 80 -5.38 7.86 5.91
N TYR A 81 -4.38 8.29 6.66
CA TYR A 81 -4.55 9.10 7.86
C TYR A 81 -3.55 10.25 7.88
N CYS A 82 -3.95 11.32 8.55
CA CYS A 82 -3.06 12.43 8.82
C CYS A 82 -2.14 12.09 10.00
N ASP A 83 -0.83 12.02 9.72
CA ASP A 83 0.22 11.82 10.69
C ASP A 83 0.80 13.18 11.08
N ASP A 84 0.33 13.79 12.17
CA ASP A 84 0.75 15.14 12.60
C ASP A 84 2.22 15.21 12.98
N ASP A 85 2.81 14.10 13.44
CA ASP A 85 4.20 14.03 13.87
C ASP A 85 5.16 13.89 12.68
N ALA A 86 4.65 13.51 11.51
CA ALA A 86 5.44 13.38 10.31
C ALA A 86 6.10 14.71 9.90
N LEU A 87 7.25 14.59 9.22
CA LEU A 87 8.01 15.72 8.69
C LEU A 87 8.35 16.78 9.76
N SER A 88 8.74 16.32 10.95
CA SER A 88 9.10 17.18 12.09
C SER A 88 7.94 18.05 12.57
N GLY A 89 6.75 17.46 12.70
CA GLY A 89 5.55 18.15 13.18
C GLY A 89 4.82 19.00 12.13
N ARG A 90 5.25 18.95 10.85
CA ARG A 90 4.55 19.60 9.74
C ARG A 90 3.29 18.86 9.30
N GLY A 91 3.18 17.59 9.66
CA GLY A 91 2.09 16.73 9.22
C GLY A 91 2.32 16.15 7.83
N ALA A 92 1.86 14.91 7.62
CA ALA A 92 1.82 14.30 6.30
C ALA A 92 0.74 13.22 6.22
N TRP A 93 0.13 13.10 5.04
CA TRP A 93 -0.73 11.96 4.73
C TRP A 93 0.09 10.67 4.61
N ARG A 94 -0.30 9.67 5.39
CA ARG A 94 0.25 8.31 5.33
C ARG A 94 -0.85 7.33 4.97
N VAL A 95 -0.56 6.40 4.08
CA VAL A 95 -1.46 5.33 3.65
C VAL A 95 -0.91 4.00 4.16
N VAL A 96 -1.68 3.32 5.00
CA VAL A 96 -1.38 1.95 5.41
C VAL A 96 -2.21 0.97 4.62
N HIS A 97 -1.55 -0.04 4.07
CA HIS A 97 -2.16 -0.99 3.17
C HIS A 97 -1.34 -2.26 3.07
N LYS A 98 -1.97 -3.33 2.60
CA LYS A 98 -1.34 -4.62 2.36
C LYS A 98 -1.15 -4.83 0.88
N LEU A 99 0.05 -5.22 0.45
CA LEU A 99 0.33 -5.58 -0.95
C LEU A 99 0.86 -7.02 -1.02
N ASN A 100 0.70 -7.63 -2.18
CA ASN A 100 1.37 -8.88 -2.54
C ASN A 100 2.52 -8.52 -3.50
N PRO A 101 3.79 -8.68 -3.09
CA PRO A 101 4.90 -8.50 -4.01
C PRO A 101 4.74 -9.44 -5.21
N CYS A 102 5.01 -8.90 -6.39
CA CYS A 102 4.93 -9.58 -7.68
C CYS A 102 5.53 -10.99 -7.65
N GLY A 103 4.78 -11.97 -8.16
CA GLY A 103 5.24 -13.36 -8.26
C GLY A 103 5.31 -14.15 -6.93
N THR A 104 4.88 -13.55 -5.82
CA THR A 104 4.89 -14.20 -4.50
C THR A 104 3.51 -14.66 -4.07
N THR A 105 3.45 -15.57 -3.09
CA THR A 105 2.20 -15.97 -2.39
C THR A 105 2.07 -15.29 -1.03
N ARG A 106 2.88 -14.26 -0.78
CA ARG A 106 2.99 -13.60 0.51
C ARG A 106 2.48 -12.17 0.43
N GLY A 107 1.75 -11.74 1.45
CA GLY A 107 1.34 -10.36 1.63
C GLY A 107 2.25 -9.67 2.63
N GLU A 108 2.50 -8.38 2.43
CA GLU A 108 3.29 -7.54 3.32
C GLU A 108 2.53 -6.24 3.60
N LEU A 109 2.77 -5.65 4.78
CA LEU A 109 2.18 -4.36 5.15
C LEU A 109 3.15 -3.23 4.80
N TYR A 110 2.59 -2.16 4.26
CA TYR A 110 3.31 -0.96 3.86
C TYR A 110 2.68 0.26 4.52
N ARG A 111 3.52 1.23 4.86
CA ARG A 111 3.14 2.60 5.21
C ARG A 111 3.80 3.52 4.19
N GLN A 112 3.00 4.16 3.37
CA GLN A 112 3.45 4.94 2.21
C GLN A 112 2.90 6.37 2.26
N GLY A 113 3.46 7.30 1.50
CA GLY A 113 2.80 8.56 1.20
C GLY A 113 1.76 8.37 0.08
N LEU A 114 1.01 9.43 -0.21
CA LEU A 114 0.03 9.43 -1.31
C LEU A 114 0.71 9.22 -2.68
N ALA A 115 1.91 9.78 -2.88
CA ALA A 115 2.65 9.65 -4.13
C ALA A 115 3.03 8.20 -4.40
N GLU A 116 3.54 7.47 -3.40
CA GLU A 116 3.88 6.06 -3.52
C GLU A 116 2.63 5.18 -3.67
N PHE A 117 1.55 5.50 -2.95
CA PHE A 117 0.28 4.79 -3.09
C PHE A 117 -0.31 4.91 -4.51
N PHE A 118 -0.19 6.04 -5.18
CA PHE A 118 -0.65 6.17 -6.57
C PHE A 118 0.42 5.81 -7.62
N GLY A 119 1.70 5.77 -7.25
CA GLY A 119 2.82 5.55 -8.17
C GLY A 119 2.98 4.10 -8.66
N ASP A 120 2.24 3.15 -8.07
CA ASP A 120 2.33 1.72 -8.38
C ASP A 120 1.31 1.32 -9.46
N GLY A 121 1.62 1.66 -10.71
CA GLY A 121 1.01 1.06 -11.91
C GLY A 121 -0.52 1.23 -12.02
N LEU A 122 -1.02 2.46 -12.08
CA LEU A 122 -2.46 2.69 -12.26
C LEU A 122 -2.95 2.32 -13.67
N HIS A 123 -4.02 1.52 -13.74
CA HIS A 123 -4.79 1.31 -14.96
C HIS A 123 -5.64 2.54 -15.29
N ARG A 124 -6.24 3.17 -14.27
CA ARG A 124 -6.96 4.44 -14.38
C ARG A 124 -6.49 5.41 -13.31
N PHE A 125 -6.28 6.67 -13.70
CA PHE A 125 -5.85 7.74 -12.81
C PHE A 125 -7.02 8.32 -12.03
N VAL A 126 -7.63 7.46 -11.20
CA VAL A 126 -8.81 7.78 -10.40
C VAL A 126 -8.64 7.27 -8.98
N ALA A 127 -9.12 8.05 -8.02
CA ALA A 127 -9.17 7.68 -6.62
C ALA A 127 -10.62 7.55 -6.16
N GLY A 128 -10.87 6.61 -5.26
CA GLY A 128 -12.09 6.56 -4.46
C GLY A 128 -11.75 6.99 -3.04
N ILE A 129 -12.54 7.85 -2.44
CA ILE A 129 -12.29 8.36 -1.08
C ILE A 129 -13.59 8.24 -0.30
N ASP A 130 -13.52 7.59 0.86
CA ASP A 130 -14.59 7.57 1.83
C ASP A 130 -14.06 8.12 3.16
N VAL A 131 -14.62 9.27 3.59
CA VAL A 131 -14.20 9.94 4.82
C VAL A 131 -14.82 9.23 6.00
N LEU A 132 -13.98 8.73 6.91
CA LEU A 132 -14.48 7.97 8.05
C LEU A 132 -15.09 8.90 9.10
N ARG A 133 -16.19 8.45 9.70
CA ARG A 133 -16.90 9.16 10.78
C ARG A 133 -16.51 8.61 12.15
N PRO A 134 -16.81 9.35 13.24
CA PRO A 134 -16.74 8.78 14.58
C PRO A 134 -17.52 7.44 14.68
N PRO A 135 -16.98 6.45 15.42
CA PRO A 135 -15.79 6.53 16.26
C PRO A 135 -14.47 6.25 15.51
N LEU A 136 -14.51 5.88 14.22
CA LEU A 136 -13.29 5.55 13.45
C LEU A 136 -12.40 6.78 13.27
N ALA A 137 -12.99 7.93 12.98
CA ALA A 137 -12.29 9.21 12.81
C ALA A 137 -11.38 9.56 14.01
N ASP A 138 -11.88 9.30 15.22
CA ASP A 138 -11.24 9.70 16.47
C ASP A 138 -10.16 8.70 16.91
N THR A 139 -10.39 7.41 16.61
CA THR A 139 -9.57 6.32 17.15
C THR A 139 -8.46 5.88 16.21
N LEU A 140 -8.72 5.86 14.90
CA LEU A 140 -7.78 5.27 13.95
C LEU A 140 -6.47 6.05 13.76
N PRO A 141 -6.42 7.40 13.65
CA PRO A 141 -5.16 8.08 13.34
C PRO A 141 -3.99 7.69 14.25
N ALA A 142 -4.21 7.68 15.57
CA ALA A 142 -3.19 7.27 16.53
C ALA A 142 -2.86 5.76 16.46
N ARG A 143 -3.87 4.90 16.23
CA ARG A 143 -3.68 3.44 16.15
C ARG A 143 -2.95 3.02 14.88
N LEU A 144 -3.24 3.69 13.77
CA LEU A 144 -2.61 3.40 12.49
C LEU A 144 -1.12 3.77 12.52
N ALA A 145 -0.68 4.71 13.36
CA ALA A 145 0.75 5.01 13.55
C ALA A 145 1.50 3.89 14.30
N ASP A 146 0.83 3.03 15.07
CA ASP A 146 1.44 1.93 15.81
C ASP A 146 1.58 0.67 14.94
N ASP A 147 2.82 0.38 14.52
CA ASP A 147 3.14 -0.79 13.70
C ASP A 147 2.81 -2.12 14.39
N ARG A 148 2.90 -2.20 15.73
CA ARG A 148 2.53 -3.42 16.46
C ARG A 148 1.03 -3.63 16.41
N TRP A 149 0.26 -2.56 16.49
CA TRP A 149 -1.18 -2.62 16.34
C TRP A 149 -1.54 -3.09 14.92
N LEU A 150 -0.97 -2.50 13.87
CA LEU A 150 -1.21 -2.92 12.48
C LEU A 150 -0.85 -4.39 12.20
N ALA A 151 0.28 -4.86 12.74
CA ALA A 151 0.79 -6.19 12.48
C ALA A 151 -0.04 -7.33 13.10
N GLN A 152 -0.88 -7.05 14.11
CA GLN A 152 -1.63 -8.11 14.82
C GLN A 152 -2.65 -8.85 13.96
N LEU A 153 -3.27 -8.16 12.98
CA LEU A 153 -4.24 -8.80 12.08
C LEU A 153 -3.58 -9.30 10.77
N HIS A 154 -2.26 -9.20 10.65
CA HIS A 154 -1.56 -9.57 9.43
C HIS A 154 -1.43 -11.09 9.28
N GLU A 155 -1.97 -11.63 8.19
CA GLU A 155 -1.72 -13.01 7.75
C GLU A 155 -0.86 -13.00 6.48
N PRO A 156 0.39 -13.51 6.51
CA PRO A 156 1.27 -13.44 5.37
C PRO A 156 0.80 -14.29 4.18
N ARG A 157 0.04 -15.37 4.36
CA ARG A 157 -0.47 -16.19 3.25
C ARG A 157 -1.50 -15.38 2.46
N TYR A 158 -1.14 -15.01 1.24
CA TYR A 158 -1.95 -14.13 0.41
C TYR A 158 -2.74 -14.92 -0.64
N SER A 159 -4.00 -14.53 -0.80
CA SER A 159 -4.84 -14.91 -1.94
C SER A 159 -5.60 -13.66 -2.40
N MET A 160 -5.52 -13.30 -3.68
CA MET A 160 -6.28 -12.17 -4.24
C MET A 160 -7.80 -12.39 -4.16
N LEU A 161 -8.23 -13.64 -4.06
CA LEU A 161 -9.62 -14.03 -3.93
C LEU A 161 -9.87 -14.72 -2.58
N ALA A 162 -9.17 -14.33 -1.51
CA ALA A 162 -9.38 -14.91 -0.18
C ALA A 162 -10.86 -14.81 0.23
N TYR A 163 -11.35 -15.88 0.87
CA TYR A 163 -12.73 -15.92 1.36
C TYR A 163 -12.85 -15.06 2.64
N PRO A 164 -13.78 -14.09 2.70
CA PRO A 164 -13.88 -13.10 3.78
C PRO A 164 -14.05 -13.69 5.18
N TRP A 165 -14.67 -14.87 5.27
CA TRP A 165 -15.06 -15.50 6.54
C TRP A 165 -14.16 -16.68 6.92
N ARG A 166 -12.94 -16.75 6.36
CA ARG A 166 -11.89 -17.68 6.76
C ARG A 166 -10.60 -16.91 7.02
N THR A 167 -9.73 -17.52 7.82
CA THR A 167 -8.45 -16.92 8.20
C THR A 167 -7.25 -17.55 7.49
N ARG A 168 -7.47 -18.53 6.59
CA ARG A 168 -6.41 -19.30 5.90
C ARG A 168 -5.54 -18.43 4.98
N TYR A 169 -6.16 -17.46 4.33
CA TYR A 169 -5.50 -16.45 3.51
C TYR A 169 -6.00 -15.06 3.90
N GLN A 170 -5.28 -14.03 3.46
CA GLN A 170 -5.72 -12.65 3.57
C GLN A 170 -5.40 -11.88 2.30
N GLN A 171 -6.44 -11.23 1.77
CA GLN A 171 -6.36 -10.32 0.65
C GLN A 171 -6.06 -8.89 1.14
N SER A 172 -5.61 -8.01 0.24
CA SER A 172 -5.19 -6.64 0.55
C SER A 172 -6.29 -5.76 1.16
N ASN A 173 -7.44 -5.67 0.49
CA ASN A 173 -8.65 -4.97 0.96
C ASN A 173 -9.24 -5.65 2.21
N GLN A 174 -9.17 -6.97 2.33
CA GLN A 174 -9.64 -7.70 3.51
C GLN A 174 -8.86 -7.29 4.77
N TRP A 175 -7.53 -7.12 4.68
CA TRP A 175 -6.74 -6.65 5.82
C TRP A 175 -7.19 -5.25 6.28
N ALA A 176 -7.43 -4.33 5.35
CA ALA A 176 -7.88 -3.00 5.68
C ALA A 176 -9.29 -3.02 6.30
N LEU A 177 -10.23 -3.79 5.74
CA LEU A 177 -11.56 -3.99 6.32
C LEU A 177 -11.51 -4.55 7.75
N GLU A 178 -10.70 -5.60 7.98
CA GLU A 178 -10.52 -6.18 9.32
C GLU A 178 -9.87 -5.17 10.29
N THR A 179 -9.04 -4.27 9.78
CA THR A 179 -8.44 -3.15 10.55
C THR A 179 -9.49 -2.11 10.96
N LEU A 180 -10.44 -1.77 10.07
CA LEU A 180 -11.59 -0.91 10.41
C LEU A 180 -12.44 -1.56 11.50
N ALA A 181 -12.77 -2.84 11.37
CA ALA A 181 -13.54 -3.59 12.36
C ALA A 181 -12.89 -3.58 13.75
N ARG A 182 -11.55 -3.61 13.79
CA ARG A 182 -10.80 -3.49 15.04
C ARG A 182 -10.80 -2.07 15.62
N GLY A 183 -10.84 -1.05 14.78
CA GLY A 183 -11.06 0.34 15.21
C GLY A 183 -12.43 0.51 15.88
N LEU A 184 -13.46 -0.16 15.36
CA LEU A 184 -14.82 -0.13 15.90
C LEU A 184 -14.98 -0.93 17.21
N GLU A 185 -14.30 -2.06 17.35
CA GLU A 185 -14.41 -2.94 18.51
C GLU A 185 -13.03 -3.18 19.15
N PRO A 186 -12.68 -2.46 20.24
CA PRO A 186 -11.38 -2.56 20.89
C PRO A 186 -11.02 -3.97 21.38
N ARG A 187 -12.01 -4.85 21.61
CA ARG A 187 -11.80 -6.25 22.02
C ARG A 187 -11.30 -7.16 20.90
N VAL A 188 -11.26 -6.69 19.66
CA VAL A 188 -10.73 -7.45 18.52
C VAL A 188 -9.22 -7.59 18.65
N GLY A 189 -8.78 -8.78 19.09
CA GLY A 189 -7.36 -9.16 19.19
C GLY A 189 -6.84 -10.02 18.04
N ASP A 190 -7.73 -10.58 17.21
CA ASP A 190 -7.36 -11.47 16.11
C ASP A 190 -8.30 -11.33 14.90
N ARG A 191 -7.92 -11.97 13.78
CA ARG A 191 -8.68 -11.92 12.53
C ARG A 191 -10.08 -12.52 12.67
N ARG A 192 -10.24 -13.59 13.48
CA ARG A 192 -11.54 -14.23 13.67
C ARG A 192 -12.49 -13.30 14.43
N GLY A 193 -11.99 -12.55 15.40
CA GLY A 193 -12.70 -11.50 16.10
C GLY A 193 -13.15 -10.39 15.15
N ALA A 194 -12.25 -9.90 14.30
CA ALA A 194 -12.57 -8.90 13.28
C ALA A 194 -13.71 -9.39 12.35
N GLN A 195 -13.61 -10.62 11.84
CA GLN A 195 -14.62 -11.25 10.99
C GLN A 195 -15.97 -11.41 11.71
N ARG A 196 -15.98 -11.85 12.98
CA ARG A 196 -17.23 -11.90 13.76
C ARG A 196 -17.84 -10.51 13.96
N THR A 197 -17.02 -9.49 14.20
CA THR A 197 -17.50 -8.10 14.33
C THR A 197 -18.11 -7.62 13.02
N LEU A 198 -17.45 -7.82 11.89
CA LEU A 198 -17.97 -7.47 10.56
C LEU A 198 -19.31 -8.18 10.26
N ALA A 199 -19.43 -9.47 10.60
CA ALA A 199 -20.67 -10.20 10.43
C ALA A 199 -21.81 -9.64 11.30
N ARG A 200 -21.53 -9.24 12.55
CA ARG A 200 -22.52 -8.57 13.42
C ARG A 200 -22.93 -7.19 12.89
N LEU A 201 -22.02 -6.50 12.22
CA LEU A 201 -22.24 -5.19 11.60
C LEU A 201 -22.75 -5.28 10.15
N ASP A 202 -23.29 -6.43 9.74
CA ASP A 202 -23.89 -6.67 8.41
C ASP A 202 -22.96 -6.28 7.24
N TYR A 203 -21.66 -6.56 7.36
CA TYR A 203 -20.75 -6.51 6.21
C TYR A 203 -21.11 -7.63 5.22
N ARG A 204 -21.28 -7.26 3.95
CA ARG A 204 -21.63 -8.18 2.87
C ARG A 204 -20.53 -8.17 1.82
N PRO A 205 -19.80 -9.29 1.63
CA PRO A 205 -18.79 -9.36 0.60
C PRO A 205 -19.41 -9.43 -0.80
N GLN A 206 -18.68 -8.93 -1.80
CA GLN A 206 -19.06 -9.09 -3.19
C GLN A 206 -18.91 -10.55 -3.63
N VAL A 207 -19.92 -11.08 -4.31
CA VAL A 207 -19.88 -12.42 -4.91
C VAL A 207 -19.57 -12.30 -6.40
N LEU A 208 -18.36 -12.69 -6.78
CA LEU A 208 -17.94 -12.74 -8.19
C LEU A 208 -18.39 -14.05 -8.82
N ARG A 209 -18.92 -13.98 -10.05
CA ARG A 209 -19.19 -15.16 -10.86
C ARG A 209 -17.99 -15.46 -11.74
N LEU A 210 -17.21 -16.46 -11.35
CA LEU A 210 -16.01 -16.88 -12.09
C LEU A 210 -16.26 -18.24 -12.77
N PRO A 211 -16.37 -18.28 -14.11
CA PRO A 211 -16.50 -19.53 -14.86
C PRO A 211 -15.37 -20.52 -14.57
N ALA A 212 -15.64 -21.81 -14.77
CA ALA A 212 -14.68 -22.88 -14.47
C ALA A 212 -13.33 -22.69 -15.20
N LEU A 213 -13.37 -22.32 -16.49
CA LEU A 213 -12.17 -22.06 -17.29
C LEU A 213 -11.34 -20.89 -16.74
N THR A 214 -11.99 -19.78 -16.37
CA THR A 214 -11.33 -18.62 -15.75
C THR A 214 -10.62 -19.00 -14.45
N ARG A 215 -11.24 -19.86 -13.62
CA ARG A 215 -10.62 -20.31 -12.37
C ARG A 215 -9.47 -21.28 -12.59
N LEU A 216 -9.58 -22.15 -13.59
CA LEU A 216 -8.48 -23.03 -13.98
C LEU A 216 -7.29 -22.20 -14.46
N ALA A 217 -7.53 -21.25 -15.35
CA ALA A 217 -6.52 -20.32 -15.85
C ALA A 217 -5.87 -19.52 -14.71
N ALA A 218 -6.67 -18.97 -13.79
CA ALA A 218 -6.18 -18.25 -12.62
C ALA A 218 -5.28 -19.13 -11.72
N ARG A 219 -5.62 -20.40 -11.53
CA ARG A 219 -4.84 -21.32 -10.69
C ARG A 219 -3.53 -21.78 -11.33
N ILE A 220 -3.50 -21.88 -12.66
CA ILE A 220 -2.29 -22.25 -13.43
C ILE A 220 -1.38 -21.02 -13.60
N GLY A 221 -1.98 -19.87 -13.89
CA GLY A 221 -1.28 -18.63 -14.28
C GLY A 221 -1.00 -17.66 -13.14
N SER A 222 -1.49 -17.89 -11.91
CA SER A 222 -1.27 -16.97 -10.80
C SER A 222 -0.94 -17.70 -9.51
N ARG A 223 0.24 -17.40 -8.96
CA ARG A 223 0.70 -17.98 -7.68
C ARG A 223 -0.10 -17.48 -6.48
N HIS A 224 -0.66 -16.28 -6.58
CA HIS A 224 -1.35 -15.57 -5.50
C HIS A 224 -2.87 -15.74 -5.55
N ILE A 225 -3.40 -16.75 -6.26
CA ILE A 225 -4.84 -17.05 -6.31
C ILE A 225 -5.07 -18.44 -5.75
N ALA A 226 -5.90 -18.51 -4.70
CA ALA A 226 -6.34 -19.76 -4.09
C ALA A 226 -7.85 -19.72 -3.87
N PHE A 227 -8.49 -20.89 -4.03
CA PHE A 227 -9.93 -21.08 -3.85
C PHE A 227 -10.27 -22.13 -2.78
N ASP A 228 -9.26 -22.70 -2.11
CA ASP A 228 -9.41 -23.81 -1.16
C ASP A 228 -9.94 -23.39 0.21
N ASP A 229 -10.13 -22.09 0.44
CA ASP A 229 -10.79 -21.53 1.63
C ASP A 229 -12.27 -21.15 1.41
N HIS A 230 -12.78 -21.24 0.18
CA HIS A 230 -14.20 -20.98 -0.11
C HIS A 230 -15.08 -22.18 0.28
N PRO A 231 -16.33 -21.95 0.70
CA PRO A 231 -17.31 -23.03 0.85
C PRO A 231 -17.40 -23.86 -0.42
N TRP A 232 -17.38 -25.19 -0.27
CA TRP A 232 -17.29 -26.09 -1.42
C TRP A 232 -18.44 -25.86 -2.42
N HIS A 233 -19.67 -25.67 -1.94
CA HIS A 233 -20.84 -25.51 -2.82
C HIS A 233 -20.77 -24.22 -3.65
N ASP A 234 -20.34 -23.11 -3.04
CA ASP A 234 -20.14 -21.82 -3.73
C ASP A 234 -19.00 -21.92 -4.75
N ARG A 235 -17.90 -22.56 -4.34
CA ARG A 235 -16.76 -22.83 -5.21
C ARG A 235 -17.14 -23.72 -6.37
N VAL A 236 -17.96 -24.74 -6.24
CA VAL A 236 -18.36 -25.54 -7.43
C VAL A 236 -19.28 -24.70 -8.32
N ALA A 237 -20.20 -23.93 -7.75
CA ALA A 237 -21.18 -23.12 -8.46
C ALA A 237 -20.66 -21.82 -9.11
N GLY A 238 -19.35 -21.55 -9.10
CA GLY A 238 -18.81 -20.33 -9.71
C GLY A 238 -18.89 -19.09 -8.83
N ARG A 239 -19.44 -19.19 -7.61
CA ARG A 239 -19.67 -18.06 -6.71
C ARG A 239 -18.48 -17.88 -5.78
N ILE A 240 -17.70 -16.83 -6.01
CA ILE A 240 -16.46 -16.56 -5.28
C ILE A 240 -16.67 -15.27 -4.50
N ALA A 241 -16.95 -15.40 -3.20
CA ALA A 241 -17.13 -14.23 -2.33
C ALA A 241 -15.77 -13.67 -1.93
N THR A 242 -15.55 -12.37 -2.10
CA THR A 242 -14.30 -11.71 -1.70
C THR A 242 -14.51 -10.25 -1.27
N VAL A 243 -13.48 -9.65 -0.68
CA VAL A 243 -13.52 -8.24 -0.27
C VAL A 243 -13.10 -7.36 -1.44
N THR A 244 -14.06 -6.62 -1.98
CA THR A 244 -13.84 -5.60 -3.02
C THR A 244 -13.86 -4.22 -2.39
N VAL A 245 -13.39 -3.21 -3.12
CA VAL A 245 -13.48 -1.83 -2.62
C VAL A 245 -14.94 -1.39 -2.56
N GLU A 246 -15.71 -1.77 -3.56
CA GLU A 246 -17.13 -1.48 -3.71
C GLU A 246 -17.93 -2.03 -2.52
N SER A 247 -17.67 -3.27 -2.10
CA SER A 247 -18.32 -3.85 -0.92
C SER A 247 -17.92 -3.15 0.39
N VAL A 248 -16.71 -2.58 0.47
CA VAL A 248 -16.28 -1.82 1.66
C VAL A 248 -16.93 -0.45 1.70
N PHE A 249 -16.97 0.27 0.57
CA PHE A 249 -17.67 1.55 0.45
C PHE A 249 -19.17 1.43 0.70
N ASP A 250 -19.84 0.42 0.12
CA ASP A 250 -21.25 0.15 0.41
C ASP A 250 -21.48 -0.08 1.91
N TRP A 251 -20.64 -0.91 2.54
CA TRP A 251 -20.78 -1.19 3.97
C TRP A 251 -20.55 0.06 4.83
N LEU A 252 -19.50 0.85 4.56
CA LEU A 252 -19.21 2.07 5.31
C LEU A 252 -20.37 3.07 5.23
N GLN A 253 -20.94 3.24 4.03
CA GLN A 253 -22.10 4.10 3.82
C GLN A 253 -23.34 3.55 4.53
N ARG A 254 -23.68 2.27 4.37
CA ARG A 254 -24.86 1.65 5.00
C ARG A 254 -24.79 1.60 6.53
N SER A 255 -23.59 1.40 7.08
CA SER A 255 -23.36 1.35 8.52
C SER A 255 -23.22 2.73 9.17
N GLY A 256 -23.11 3.81 8.37
CA GLY A 256 -22.91 5.17 8.85
C GLY A 256 -21.49 5.44 9.37
N HIS A 257 -20.54 4.55 9.12
CA HIS A 257 -19.14 4.69 9.52
C HIS A 257 -18.28 5.46 8.49
N GLY A 258 -18.83 5.67 7.28
CA GLY A 258 -18.26 6.52 6.24
C GLY A 258 -19.23 7.61 5.78
N ASP A 259 -18.71 8.55 5.01
CA ASP A 259 -19.48 9.50 4.22
C ASP A 259 -19.94 8.84 2.91
N ALA A 260 -20.61 9.59 2.04
CA ALA A 260 -20.80 9.15 0.66
C ALA A 260 -19.42 9.09 -0.05
N PRO A 261 -19.03 7.94 -0.64
CA PRO A 261 -17.77 7.82 -1.35
C PRO A 261 -17.68 8.84 -2.49
N ILE A 262 -16.57 9.55 -2.58
CA ILE A 262 -16.28 10.48 -3.66
C ILE A 262 -15.27 9.89 -4.63
N ARG A 263 -15.44 10.23 -5.90
CA ARG A 263 -14.58 9.78 -6.98
C ARG A 263 -13.75 10.96 -7.51
N LEU A 264 -12.44 10.86 -7.37
CA LEU A 264 -11.49 11.87 -7.84
C LEU A 264 -10.80 11.41 -9.12
N ARG A 265 -10.56 12.32 -10.06
CA ARG A 265 -9.74 12.07 -11.26
C ARG A 265 -8.45 12.88 -11.20
N ALA A 266 -7.40 12.39 -11.85
CA ALA A 266 -6.23 13.22 -12.11
C ALA A 266 -6.67 14.42 -12.96
N PRO A 267 -6.21 15.64 -12.65
CA PRO A 267 -6.42 16.80 -13.50
C PRO A 267 -5.86 16.56 -14.91
N GLU A 268 -6.59 16.96 -15.94
CA GLU A 268 -6.10 16.83 -17.32
C GLU A 268 -4.93 17.78 -17.58
N PRO A 269 -3.90 17.37 -18.34
CA PRO A 269 -2.79 18.24 -18.68
C PRO A 269 -3.28 19.45 -19.49
N GLY A 270 -3.13 20.66 -18.96
CA GLY A 270 -3.45 21.90 -19.66
C GLY A 270 -4.82 22.51 -19.36
N ARG A 271 -5.68 21.83 -18.58
CA ARG A 271 -6.91 22.44 -18.04
C ARG A 271 -6.62 22.91 -16.62
N ALA A 272 -6.17 24.16 -16.48
CA ALA A 272 -6.14 24.81 -15.19
C ALA A 272 -7.59 25.00 -14.74
N ASP A 273 -8.06 24.16 -13.81
CA ASP A 273 -9.33 24.40 -13.15
C ASP A 273 -9.21 25.71 -12.35
N GLY A 274 -9.81 26.77 -12.90
CA GLY A 274 -10.21 27.99 -12.21
C GLY A 274 -9.27 28.52 -11.14
N ALA A 275 -7.99 28.73 -11.45
CA ALA A 275 -7.16 29.59 -10.61
C ALA A 275 -7.78 31.00 -10.67
N HIS A 276 -8.29 31.48 -9.54
CA HIS A 276 -8.62 32.89 -9.33
C HIS A 276 -7.47 33.73 -9.90
N ARG A 277 -7.74 34.46 -10.99
CA ARG A 277 -6.82 35.45 -11.55
C ARG A 277 -6.70 36.57 -10.53
N VAL A 278 -5.66 36.51 -9.69
CA VAL A 278 -5.05 37.72 -9.16
C VAL A 278 -4.18 38.24 -10.30
N GLY A 279 -4.62 39.33 -10.94
CA GLY A 279 -3.87 39.98 -12.01
C GLY A 279 -2.51 40.42 -11.51
N ALA A 280 -1.45 40.02 -12.21
CA ALA A 280 -0.11 40.57 -12.04
C ALA A 280 0.29 41.35 -13.30
N PRO A 281 1.06 42.44 -13.19
CA PRO A 281 1.28 43.42 -14.26
C PRO A 281 2.36 42.96 -15.26
N ASP A 282 2.36 43.66 -16.39
CA ASP A 282 3.14 43.42 -17.61
C ASP A 282 4.68 43.33 -17.39
N PRO A 283 5.43 42.44 -18.07
CA PRO A 283 6.86 42.30 -17.85
C PRO A 283 7.69 43.24 -18.75
N ALA A 284 8.63 43.96 -18.13
CA ALA A 284 9.69 44.71 -18.80
C ALA A 284 10.78 43.78 -19.41
N PRO A 285 11.61 44.25 -20.37
CA PRO A 285 12.28 43.40 -21.35
C PRO A 285 13.59 42.75 -20.84
N ARG A 286 13.86 41.53 -21.32
CA ARG A 286 15.04 40.71 -20.97
C ARG A 286 16.30 41.13 -21.76
N ARG A 287 17.47 41.10 -21.09
CA ARG A 287 18.80 41.08 -21.73
C ARG A 287 19.37 39.64 -21.78
N ARG A 288 20.18 39.40 -22.81
CA ARG A 288 20.86 38.14 -23.22
C ARG A 288 22.15 37.85 -22.42
N GLY A 289 22.56 36.58 -22.44
CA GLY A 289 23.88 36.03 -22.05
C GLY A 289 23.80 35.28 -20.70
N ASP A 290 24.33 34.07 -20.47
CA ASP A 290 25.31 33.23 -21.17
C ASP A 290 25.12 31.74 -20.79
N ILE A 291 25.72 30.85 -21.58
CA ILE A 291 25.72 29.38 -21.44
C ILE A 291 26.98 28.93 -20.68
N VAL A 292 26.87 28.16 -19.59
CA VAL A 292 27.89 27.18 -19.11
C VAL A 292 27.28 26.14 -18.12
N PRO A 293 27.91 24.99 -17.76
CA PRO A 293 27.35 23.65 -17.89
C PRO A 293 26.98 22.94 -16.58
N MET A 294 26.25 21.83 -16.69
CA MET A 294 25.80 20.98 -15.57
C MET A 294 26.93 20.19 -14.90
N PRO A 295 26.83 19.95 -13.58
CA PRO A 295 27.39 18.77 -12.96
C PRO A 295 26.30 17.74 -12.60
N VAL A 296 26.64 16.48 -12.84
CA VAL A 296 25.93 15.26 -12.45
C VAL A 296 25.99 15.08 -10.94
N ALA A 297 24.85 14.79 -10.30
CA ALA A 297 24.78 14.39 -8.90
C ALA A 297 24.00 13.07 -8.73
N ALA A 298 24.58 12.18 -7.92
CA ALA A 298 24.21 10.80 -7.64
C ALA A 298 22.88 10.66 -6.86
N PRO A 299 22.21 9.48 -6.93
CA PRO A 299 20.88 9.29 -6.36
C PRO A 299 20.88 9.26 -4.83
N GLY A 300 20.04 10.11 -4.24
CA GLY A 300 19.67 10.08 -2.82
C GLY A 300 18.83 8.84 -2.50
N ARG A 301 19.15 8.18 -1.39
CA ARG A 301 18.45 6.99 -0.89
C ARG A 301 17.05 7.36 -0.38
N SER A 302 16.02 6.75 -0.96
CA SER A 302 14.66 6.73 -0.41
C SER A 302 14.52 5.63 0.65
N THR A 303 14.10 5.97 1.85
CA THR A 303 13.84 5.01 2.94
C THR A 303 12.45 4.38 2.77
N THR A 304 12.38 3.23 2.13
CA THR A 304 11.22 2.33 2.20
C THR A 304 11.25 1.57 3.52
N SER A 305 10.31 1.81 4.43
CA SER A 305 10.20 1.01 5.66
C SER A 305 9.21 -0.14 5.45
N ARG A 306 9.75 -1.36 5.25
CA ARG A 306 8.99 -2.61 5.35
C ARG A 306 8.83 -2.92 6.84
N LEU A 307 7.60 -3.14 7.30
CA LEU A 307 7.33 -3.46 8.70
C LEU A 307 7.85 -4.89 9.02
N GLN A 308 8.98 -5.01 9.72
CA GLN A 308 9.53 -6.28 10.24
C GLN A 308 9.32 -6.40 11.76
N ARG A 309 9.18 -7.65 12.27
CA ARG A 309 8.87 -7.99 13.68
C ARG A 309 9.91 -7.38 14.66
N PRO A 310 9.53 -7.03 15.91
CA PRO A 310 10.38 -6.21 16.76
C PRO A 310 11.49 -7.02 17.46
N GLY A 311 12.73 -6.54 17.30
CA GLY A 311 13.81 -6.70 18.28
C GLY A 311 13.65 -5.67 19.41
N ARG A 312 13.98 -6.08 20.63
CA ARG A 312 13.75 -5.36 21.89
C ARG A 312 14.61 -4.08 21.97
N LEU A 313 13.99 -2.90 21.99
CA LEU A 313 14.63 -1.65 22.41
C LEU A 313 13.74 -0.92 23.41
N GLN A 314 14.37 -0.48 24.49
CA GLN A 314 13.76 0.09 25.69
C GLN A 314 13.08 1.43 25.41
N ALA A 315 11.88 1.60 25.95
CA ALA A 315 11.13 2.85 25.92
C ALA A 315 11.77 3.86 26.88
N LYS A 316 12.00 5.08 26.39
CA LYS A 316 12.13 6.26 27.25
C LYS A 316 10.82 7.04 27.24
N ASP A 317 10.43 7.40 28.45
CA ASP A 317 9.27 8.15 28.89
C ASP A 317 9.15 9.51 28.19
N GLN A 318 7.98 9.80 27.62
CA GLN A 318 7.49 11.16 27.35
C GLN A 318 5.97 11.18 27.53
N SER A 319 5.56 11.35 28.78
CA SER A 319 4.23 11.81 29.15
C SER A 319 4.14 13.33 29.04
N ARG A 320 2.93 13.81 28.71
CA ARG A 320 2.44 15.21 28.61
C ARG A 320 2.61 15.85 27.23
N PHE A 321 1.52 15.83 26.44
CA PHE A 321 0.80 17.03 25.99
C PHE A 321 -0.59 16.58 25.53
N ALA A 322 -1.61 16.99 26.29
CA ALA A 322 -3.02 16.78 25.97
C ALA A 322 -3.56 18.00 25.22
N GLY A 323 -4.37 17.74 24.19
CA GLY A 323 -5.49 18.61 23.80
C GLY A 323 -5.16 19.88 23.02
N ILE A 324 -4.80 19.75 21.75
CA ILE A 324 -5.18 20.75 20.73
C ILE A 324 -5.83 19.99 19.59
N SER A 325 -7.16 20.04 19.47
CA SER A 325 -7.85 19.66 18.24
C SER A 325 -7.42 20.62 17.15
N ARG A 326 -6.40 20.25 16.37
CA ARG A 326 -6.00 20.98 15.17
C ARG A 326 -7.04 20.71 14.09
N THR A 327 -8.02 21.59 13.96
CA THR A 327 -8.96 21.64 12.83
C THR A 327 -8.30 22.24 11.58
N GLY A 328 -7.07 21.80 11.26
CA GLY A 328 -6.23 22.36 10.20
C GLY A 328 -5.84 21.32 9.14
N SER A 329 -5.49 21.82 7.94
CA SER A 329 -4.90 21.03 6.84
C SER A 329 -3.79 20.12 7.35
N CYS A 330 -3.79 18.86 6.89
CA CYS A 330 -2.82 17.87 7.31
C CYS A 330 -1.40 18.22 6.84
N THR A 331 -1.28 18.86 5.67
CA THR A 331 0.02 19.16 5.06
C THR A 331 0.53 20.57 5.38
N GLY A 332 -0.21 21.32 6.20
CA GLY A 332 0.00 22.75 6.42
C GLY A 332 -0.26 23.57 5.14
N PRO A 333 -0.32 24.91 5.22
CA PRO A 333 -0.32 25.73 4.01
C PRO A 333 0.97 25.44 3.23
N VAL A 334 0.84 25.08 1.94
CA VAL A 334 1.96 25.06 1.01
C VAL A 334 2.41 26.52 0.83
N ALA A 335 3.27 27.00 1.71
CA ALA A 335 3.96 28.26 1.53
C ALA A 335 4.95 28.08 0.38
N ILE A 336 4.51 28.39 -0.84
CA ILE A 336 5.42 28.67 -1.94
C ILE A 336 6.16 29.95 -1.52
N ARG A 337 7.29 29.79 -0.83
CA ARG A 337 8.24 30.89 -0.68
C ARG A 337 8.75 31.19 -2.09
N THR A 338 8.18 32.20 -2.73
CA THR A 338 8.85 32.91 -3.81
C THR A 338 10.16 33.44 -3.23
N VAL A 339 11.26 32.77 -3.54
CA VAL A 339 12.60 33.28 -3.24
C VAL A 339 12.73 34.58 -4.06
N PRO A 340 12.98 35.74 -3.45
CA PRO A 340 13.30 36.94 -4.20
C PRO A 340 14.57 36.65 -4.99
N ALA A 341 14.54 36.90 -6.30
CA ALA A 341 15.75 36.84 -7.12
C ALA A 341 16.78 37.82 -6.54
N GLY A 342 17.90 37.32 -6.01
CA GLY A 342 19.06 38.13 -5.62
C GLY A 342 19.49 38.09 -4.15
N SER A 343 19.66 36.91 -3.54
CA SER A 343 20.52 36.83 -2.34
C SER A 343 21.52 35.68 -2.46
N GLU A 344 22.76 36.06 -2.73
CA GLU A 344 23.95 35.21 -2.60
C GLU A 344 24.14 34.80 -1.13
N TRP A 345 24.31 33.51 -0.87
CA TRP A 345 24.85 33.02 0.40
C TRP A 345 26.19 32.34 0.11
N SER A 346 27.27 32.98 0.53
CA SER A 346 28.60 32.42 0.59
C SER A 346 28.70 31.46 1.78
N ILE A 347 28.98 30.17 1.51
CA ILE A 347 29.28 29.20 2.57
C ILE A 347 30.79 29.24 2.82
N ARG A 348 31.21 29.82 3.96
CA ARG A 348 32.55 29.58 4.51
C ARG A 348 32.56 28.20 5.16
N ALA A 349 33.30 27.26 4.56
CA ALA A 349 33.69 26.01 5.20
C ALA A 349 34.88 26.28 6.14
N THR A 350 34.69 26.10 7.44
CA THR A 350 35.80 25.95 8.39
C THR A 350 36.03 24.46 8.63
N ALA A 351 36.99 23.90 7.91
CA ALA A 351 37.64 22.65 8.26
C ALA A 351 38.79 22.95 9.22
N ARG A 352 38.86 22.24 10.35
CA ARG A 352 40.13 21.97 11.03
C ARG A 352 40.21 20.48 11.33
N SER A 353 41.17 19.85 10.66
CA SER A 353 41.67 18.50 10.92
C SER A 353 42.60 18.49 12.13
N ALA A 354 42.58 17.41 12.90
CA ALA A 354 43.78 16.90 13.55
C ALA A 354 43.74 15.36 13.57
N PHE A 355 44.83 14.80 13.08
CA PHE A 355 45.13 13.40 12.84
C PHE A 355 45.62 12.71 14.13
N SER A 356 45.41 11.40 14.30
CA SER A 356 46.47 10.49 14.73
C SER A 356 46.07 9.02 14.54
N ALA A 357 46.95 8.27 13.88
CA ALA A 357 46.87 6.85 13.65
C ALA A 357 47.79 6.10 14.61
N THR A 358 47.40 4.92 15.08
CA THR A 358 48.32 3.83 15.45
C THR A 358 47.54 2.52 15.69
N ARG A 359 47.91 1.47 14.94
CA ARG A 359 47.86 0.02 15.30
C ARG A 359 49.33 -0.42 15.48
N PRO A 360 49.68 -1.67 15.89
CA PRO A 360 48.89 -2.85 16.30
C PRO A 360 49.42 -3.52 17.61
N THR A 361 48.82 -4.63 18.07
CA THR A 361 49.52 -5.85 18.58
C THR A 361 48.56 -6.92 19.14
N ALA A 362 48.76 -8.16 18.68
CA ALA A 362 48.58 -9.44 19.40
C ALA A 362 49.96 -10.14 19.30
N PRO A 363 50.38 -11.16 20.11
CA PRO A 363 49.58 -12.24 20.71
C PRO A 363 50.02 -12.69 22.14
N LYS A 364 49.35 -13.68 22.74
CA LYS A 364 50.01 -14.83 23.41
C LYS A 364 49.04 -15.95 23.82
N VAL A 365 49.51 -17.16 23.55
CA VAL A 365 48.99 -18.49 23.85
C VAL A 365 49.35 -18.87 25.30
N GLY A 366 48.48 -19.63 25.96
CA GLY A 366 48.76 -20.35 27.20
C GLY A 366 47.82 -21.55 27.36
N LEU A 367 48.28 -22.72 26.94
CA LEU A 367 47.71 -24.04 27.22
C LEU A 367 48.07 -24.46 28.66
N ILE A 368 47.12 -25.00 29.42
CA ILE A 368 47.37 -26.09 30.38
C ILE A 368 46.15 -27.06 30.36
N HIS A 369 46.47 -28.34 30.18
CA HIS A 369 45.72 -29.60 30.42
C HIS A 369 45.17 -29.69 31.88
N THR A 370 44.34 -30.61 32.39
CA THR A 370 43.76 -31.92 32.05
C THR A 370 42.62 -32.18 33.06
N ASP A 371 41.85 -33.24 32.82
CA ASP A 371 41.16 -34.12 33.78
C ASP A 371 39.62 -34.16 33.87
N ALA A 372 39.15 -35.29 33.35
CA ALA A 372 37.94 -36.06 33.58
C ALA A 372 37.42 -36.09 35.03
N LEU A 373 36.09 -36.22 35.19
CA LEU A 373 35.44 -37.44 35.73
C LEU A 373 33.92 -37.28 35.92
N SER A 374 33.18 -38.19 35.29
CA SER A 374 32.00 -38.94 35.78
C SER A 374 30.88 -38.28 36.60
N ARG A 375 29.62 -38.50 36.14
CA ARG A 375 28.44 -39.05 36.86
C ARG A 375 27.19 -38.70 36.01
N LYS A 376 26.64 -39.58 35.15
CA LYS A 376 25.81 -40.78 35.36
C LYS A 376 24.59 -40.60 36.29
N ARG A 377 23.42 -40.94 35.72
CA ARG A 377 22.09 -41.35 36.28
C ARG A 377 21.03 -40.24 36.36
N ALA A 378 20.03 -40.31 35.47
CA ALA A 378 18.73 -41.02 35.59
C ALA A 378 17.66 -40.00 36.03
N TRP A 379 16.53 -39.86 35.35
CA TRP A 379 15.34 -40.69 35.54
C TRP A 379 14.50 -40.78 34.26
N GLN A 380 14.17 -42.01 33.88
CA GLN A 380 13.09 -42.38 32.96
C GLN A 380 11.84 -42.69 33.79
N ARG A 381 10.67 -42.24 33.32
CA ARG A 381 9.67 -43.15 32.75
C ARG A 381 8.69 -42.38 31.88
#